data_AF-A0A1F9X2I0-F1
#
_entry.id   AF-A0A1F9X2I0-F1
#
_cell.length_a   1.000
_cell.length_b   1.000
_cell.length_c   1.000
_cell.angle_alpha   90.00
_cell.angle_beta   90.00
_cell.angle_gamma   90.00
#
_symmetry.space_group_name_H-M   'P 1'
#
loop_
_entity.id
_entity.type
_entity.pdbx_description
1 polymer ?
#
loop_
_entity_poly.entity_id
_entity_poly.type
_entity_poly.pdbx_seq_one_letter_code
_entity_poly.pdbx_strand_id
1 'polypeptide(L)'
;MGESLEKNGAKCYAWCLIPNHAHMLLKTGEKKLSKIMGGLLSGYATKFNLRHKRSGHLFQNRYKAIICDEEEYFLELIRYIHLNPVRSKIVNDMKELEKYDWTGYSALMRKREQKWQEVGEVLRRFGSRISEARLKFSQFVGEGVKMGKQHKFSGGGLLRSIGGMAGIIENRKSGIMEQHDDRILGSGEFVGAIINSIEQKDKLSAKMKKEYDLEKLIENTAKYFSLTKEQIKGQSRIRIISKARSVLV
;
A
#
# COMPACT_ATOMS: atom_id res chain seq x y z
N MET A 1 -10.53 8.70 2.22
CA MET A 1 -9.15 8.19 2.42
C MET A 1 -8.89 7.94 3.89
N GLY A 2 -8.79 8.99 4.72
CA GLY A 2 -8.56 8.87 6.16
C GLY A 2 -9.41 7.82 6.87
N GLU A 3 -10.74 7.91 6.78
CA GLU A 3 -11.68 6.95 7.38
C GLU A 3 -11.36 5.48 7.08
N SER A 4 -10.96 5.17 5.84
CA SER A 4 -10.62 3.80 5.44
C SER A 4 -9.27 3.34 6.00
N LEU A 5 -8.30 4.25 6.13
CA LEU A 5 -6.97 3.92 6.66
C LEU A 5 -7.05 3.70 8.18
N GLU A 6 -7.69 4.62 8.89
CA GLU A 6 -7.92 4.56 10.34
C GLU A 6 -8.69 3.29 10.72
N LYS A 7 -9.81 3.00 10.04
CA LYS A 7 -10.62 1.80 10.29
C LYS A 7 -9.84 0.48 10.17
N ASN A 8 -8.78 0.46 9.35
CA ASN A 8 -7.99 -0.74 9.10
C ASN A 8 -6.61 -0.71 9.78
N GLY A 9 -6.32 0.29 10.61
CA GLY A 9 -5.03 0.44 11.28
C GLY A 9 -3.86 0.60 10.32
N ALA A 10 -4.08 1.20 9.14
CA ALA A 10 -3.04 1.42 8.15
C ALA A 10 -2.43 2.81 8.34
N LYS A 11 -1.10 2.87 8.37
CA LYS A 11 -0.32 4.11 8.46
C LYS A 11 -0.08 4.68 7.08
N CYS A 12 -0.26 5.98 6.90
CA CYS A 12 0.06 6.69 5.66
C CYS A 12 1.16 7.72 5.89
N TYR A 13 2.30 7.54 5.23
CA TYR A 13 3.47 8.40 5.40
C TYR A 13 3.51 9.55 4.38
N ALA A 14 3.11 9.26 3.15
CA ALA A 14 3.04 10.24 2.07
C ALA A 14 1.87 9.91 1.15
N TRP A 15 1.27 10.95 0.57
CA TRP A 15 0.22 10.79 -0.43
C TRP A 15 0.16 12.01 -1.34
N CYS A 16 -0.37 11.82 -2.55
CA CYS A 16 -0.62 12.88 -3.51
C CYS A 16 -1.79 12.48 -4.40
N LEU A 17 -2.75 13.39 -4.58
CA LEU A 17 -3.85 13.26 -5.52
C LEU A 17 -3.63 14.26 -6.65
N ILE A 18 -3.66 13.76 -7.88
CA ILE A 18 -3.60 14.58 -9.09
C ILE A 18 -4.76 14.19 -10.01
N PRO A 19 -5.11 15.00 -11.03
CA PRO A 19 -6.38 14.83 -11.76
C PRO A 19 -6.62 13.44 -12.35
N ASN A 20 -5.57 12.71 -12.74
CA ASN A 20 -5.68 11.41 -13.39
C ASN A 20 -5.24 10.21 -12.52
N HIS A 21 -4.57 10.41 -11.39
CA HIS A 21 -4.17 9.30 -10.50
C HIS A 21 -3.81 9.76 -9.08
N ALA A 22 -3.63 8.78 -8.19
CA ALA A 22 -3.22 8.98 -6.81
C ALA A 22 -1.98 8.15 -6.48
N HIS A 23 -1.07 8.71 -5.66
CA HIS A 23 0.09 8.01 -5.11
C HIS A 23 -0.01 7.98 -3.59
N MET A 24 0.39 6.86 -2.98
CA MET A 24 0.35 6.67 -1.53
C MET A 24 1.50 5.79 -1.07
N LEU A 25 2.15 6.16 0.03
CA LEU A 25 3.08 5.32 0.78
C LEU A 25 2.37 4.86 2.05
N LEU A 26 2.11 3.56 2.13
CA LEU A 26 1.32 2.94 3.18
C LEU A 26 2.12 1.84 3.88
N LYS A 27 1.97 1.76 5.20
CA LYS A 27 2.34 0.58 5.99
C LYS A 27 1.08 -0.03 6.57
N THR A 28 0.78 -1.25 6.12
CA THR A 28 -0.41 -1.97 6.57
C THR A 28 -0.18 -2.52 7.98
N GLY A 29 -1.21 -2.44 8.83
CA GLY A 29 -1.27 -3.23 10.05
C GLY A 29 -1.67 -4.69 9.75
N GLU A 30 -2.54 -5.24 10.59
CA GLU A 30 -3.01 -6.62 10.46
C GLU A 30 -3.86 -6.88 9.20
N LYS A 31 -4.52 -5.84 8.68
CA LYS A 31 -5.41 -5.97 7.52
C LYS A 31 -4.60 -5.95 6.23
N LYS A 32 -4.90 -6.91 5.35
CA LYS A 32 -4.32 -6.98 4.00
C LYS A 32 -4.60 -5.70 3.21
N LEU A 33 -3.63 -5.24 2.42
CA LEU A 33 -3.76 -4.07 1.56
C LEU A 33 -5.00 -4.14 0.65
N SER A 34 -5.33 -5.32 0.12
CA SER A 34 -6.51 -5.52 -0.73
C SER A 34 -7.82 -5.20 -0.04
N LYS A 35 -7.95 -5.49 1.26
CA LYS A 35 -9.14 -5.15 2.05
C LYS A 35 -9.27 -3.64 2.24
N ILE A 36 -8.15 -2.98 2.52
CA ILE A 36 -8.06 -1.53 2.70
C ILE A 36 -8.42 -0.83 1.38
N MET A 37 -7.74 -1.19 0.29
CA MET A 37 -7.93 -0.57 -1.02
C MET A 37 -9.30 -0.88 -1.61
N GLY A 38 -9.83 -2.10 -1.39
CA GLY A 38 -11.20 -2.45 -1.80
C GLY A 38 -12.24 -1.53 -1.15
N GLY A 39 -12.18 -1.34 0.17
CA GLY A 39 -13.07 -0.43 0.87
C GLY A 39 -12.91 1.03 0.42
N LEU A 40 -11.67 1.50 0.28
CA LEU A 40 -11.36 2.86 -0.13
C LEU A 40 -11.89 3.17 -1.54
N LEU A 41 -11.55 2.33 -2.52
CA LEU A 41 -11.87 2.57 -3.93
C LEU A 41 -13.36 2.38 -4.20
N SER A 42 -13.96 1.29 -3.71
CA SER A 42 -15.40 1.07 -3.88
C SER A 42 -16.21 2.15 -3.18
N GLY A 43 -15.86 2.52 -1.95
CA GLY A 43 -16.53 3.59 -1.22
C GLY A 43 -16.44 4.94 -1.93
N TYR A 44 -15.27 5.29 -2.48
CA TYR A 44 -15.10 6.50 -3.26
C TYR A 44 -15.91 6.47 -4.56
N ALA A 45 -15.85 5.37 -5.31
CA ALA A 45 -16.60 5.22 -6.56
C ALA A 45 -18.12 5.34 -6.35
N THR A 46 -18.65 4.71 -5.31
CA THR A 46 -20.07 4.83 -4.94
C THR A 46 -20.43 6.27 -4.60
N LYS A 47 -19.66 6.93 -3.71
CA LYS A 47 -19.92 8.33 -3.31
C LYS A 47 -19.84 9.30 -4.52
N PHE A 48 -18.87 9.10 -5.39
CA PHE A 48 -18.71 9.91 -6.61
C PHE A 48 -19.89 9.72 -7.57
N ASN A 49 -20.26 8.47 -7.87
CA ASN A 49 -21.37 8.16 -8.78
C ASN A 49 -22.68 8.75 -8.27
N LEU A 50 -22.98 8.61 -6.97
CA LEU A 50 -24.16 9.22 -6.35
C LEU A 50 -24.14 10.75 -6.47
N ARG A 51 -23.01 11.39 -6.11
CA ARG A 51 -22.86 12.86 -6.19
C ARG A 51 -23.06 13.39 -7.61
N HIS A 52 -22.54 12.69 -8.60
CA HIS A 52 -22.54 13.14 -9.99
C HIS A 52 -23.68 12.55 -10.83
N LYS A 53 -24.64 11.84 -10.21
CA LYS A 53 -25.74 11.15 -10.89
C LYS A 53 -25.26 10.25 -12.04
N ARG A 54 -24.15 9.55 -11.81
CA ARG A 54 -23.53 8.61 -12.75
C ARG A 54 -23.76 7.17 -12.30
N SER A 55 -23.63 6.24 -13.23
CA SER A 55 -23.59 4.80 -12.98
C SER A 55 -22.37 4.17 -13.67
N GLY A 56 -22.02 2.95 -13.25
CA GLY A 56 -20.90 2.20 -13.83
C GLY A 56 -19.54 2.43 -13.16
N HIS A 57 -18.48 1.97 -13.83
CA HIS A 57 -17.11 2.01 -13.31
C HIS A 57 -16.55 3.44 -13.29
N LEU A 58 -15.93 3.81 -12.17
CA LEU A 58 -15.21 5.08 -12.04
C LEU A 58 -13.72 4.94 -12.37
N PHE A 59 -13.08 3.91 -11.82
CA PHE A 59 -11.66 3.63 -12.04
C PHE A 59 -11.48 2.72 -13.25
N GLN A 60 -10.54 3.08 -14.13
CA GLN A 60 -10.23 2.30 -15.33
C GLN A 60 -9.53 0.97 -15.02
N ASN A 61 -8.66 0.95 -14.01
CA ASN A 61 -7.82 -0.19 -13.67
C ASN A 61 -7.83 -0.47 -12.16
N ARG A 62 -7.39 -1.68 -11.79
CA ARG A 62 -7.05 -1.98 -10.38
C ARG A 62 -5.86 -1.14 -9.94
N TYR A 63 -5.74 -0.92 -8.63
CA TYR A 63 -4.56 -0.27 -8.06
C TYR A 63 -3.30 -1.11 -8.31
N LYS A 64 -2.17 -0.43 -8.52
CA LYS A 64 -0.84 -1.05 -8.50
C LYS A 64 -0.26 -0.93 -7.10
N ALA A 65 0.31 -2.02 -6.59
CA ALA A 65 1.04 -2.03 -5.32
C ALA A 65 2.45 -2.55 -5.55
N ILE A 66 3.41 -1.90 -4.91
CA ILE A 66 4.83 -2.25 -4.96
C ILE A 66 5.29 -2.30 -3.50
N ILE A 67 5.85 -3.43 -3.08
CA ILE A 67 6.49 -3.57 -1.76
C ILE A 67 7.82 -2.84 -1.84
N CYS A 68 8.16 -2.07 -0.81
CA CYS A 68 9.44 -1.39 -0.74
C CYS A 68 10.19 -1.76 0.53
N ASP A 69 11.51 -1.85 0.41
CA ASP A 69 12.42 -1.85 1.55
C ASP A 69 12.35 -0.46 2.22
N GLU A 70 11.99 -0.45 3.50
CA GLU A 70 11.82 0.78 4.27
C GLU A 70 13.18 1.49 4.45
N GLU A 71 14.26 0.74 4.71
CA GLU A 71 15.55 1.34 5.01
C GLU A 71 16.14 2.05 3.77
N GLU A 72 15.97 1.43 2.60
CA GLU A 72 16.57 1.93 1.36
C GLU A 72 15.70 3.01 0.68
N TYR A 73 14.37 2.84 0.69
CA TYR A 73 13.48 3.63 -0.18
C TYR A 73 12.58 4.62 0.54
N PHE A 74 12.44 4.56 1.86
CA PHE A 74 11.39 5.33 2.56
C PHE A 74 11.46 6.84 2.30
N LEU A 75 12.63 7.46 2.52
CA LEU A 75 12.79 8.90 2.35
C LEU A 75 12.62 9.33 0.89
N GLU A 76 13.18 8.56 -0.04
CA GLU A 76 13.08 8.85 -1.47
C GLU A 76 11.65 8.73 -1.99
N LEU A 77 10.89 7.73 -1.53
CA LEU A 77 9.49 7.57 -1.90
C LEU A 77 8.64 8.71 -1.34
N ILE A 78 8.88 9.15 -0.11
CA ILE A 78 8.21 10.33 0.46
C ILE A 78 8.46 11.55 -0.41
N ARG A 79 9.72 11.82 -0.78
CA ARG A 79 10.09 12.92 -1.67
C ARG A 79 9.45 12.76 -3.05
N TYR A 80 9.52 11.56 -3.62
CA TYR A 80 8.97 11.28 -4.94
C TYR A 80 7.47 11.56 -4.97
N ILE A 81 6.71 11.06 -4.01
CA ILE A 81 5.25 11.19 -3.92
C ILE A 81 4.87 12.67 -3.77
N HIS A 82 5.49 13.39 -2.84
CA HIS A 82 5.16 14.80 -2.61
C HIS A 82 5.51 15.71 -3.78
N LEU A 83 6.53 15.38 -4.57
CA LEU A 83 6.92 16.14 -5.77
C LEU A 83 6.11 15.79 -7.03
N ASN A 84 5.16 14.84 -6.97
CA ASN A 84 4.35 14.51 -8.15
C ASN A 84 3.60 15.73 -8.73
N PRO A 85 2.96 16.62 -7.93
CA PRO A 85 2.28 17.79 -8.48
C PRO A 85 3.24 18.73 -9.25
N VAL A 86 4.46 18.90 -8.75
CA VAL A 86 5.50 19.71 -9.41
C VAL A 86 5.93 19.05 -10.72
N ARG A 87 6.23 17.75 -10.69
CA ARG A 87 6.68 16.98 -11.86
C ARG A 87 5.60 16.84 -12.94
N SER A 88 4.33 16.86 -12.54
CA SER A 88 3.16 16.88 -13.42
C SER A 88 2.75 18.28 -13.85
N LYS A 89 3.50 19.33 -13.46
CA LYS A 89 3.23 20.74 -13.79
C LYS A 89 1.84 21.23 -13.33
N ILE A 90 1.32 20.65 -12.25
CA ILE A 90 0.08 21.10 -11.59
C ILE A 90 0.36 22.28 -10.68
N VAL A 91 1.56 22.30 -10.09
CA VAL A 91 2.13 23.43 -9.37
C VAL A 91 3.51 23.72 -9.91
N ASN A 92 3.93 24.97 -9.86
CA ASN A 92 5.16 25.45 -10.50
C ASN A 92 6.41 25.25 -9.63
N ASP A 93 6.25 25.35 -8.31
CA ASP A 93 7.37 25.35 -7.38
C ASP A 93 7.00 24.81 -5.98
N MET A 94 7.97 24.85 -5.07
CA MET A 94 7.78 24.44 -3.67
C MET A 94 6.81 25.35 -2.91
N LYS A 95 6.72 26.64 -3.25
CA LYS A 95 5.82 27.59 -2.56
C LYS A 95 4.36 27.28 -2.88
N GLU A 96 4.07 26.93 -4.13
CA GLU A 96 2.75 26.46 -4.53
C GLU A 96 2.47 25.06 -3.96
N LEU A 97 3.47 24.17 -3.93
CA LEU A 97 3.32 22.83 -3.34
C LEU A 97 2.94 22.89 -1.85
N GLU A 98 3.49 23.84 -1.08
CA GLU A 98 3.11 24.07 0.33
C GLU A 98 1.61 24.41 0.50
N LYS A 99 1.00 25.05 -0.51
CA LYS A 99 -0.41 25.46 -0.51
C LYS A 99 -1.32 24.43 -1.20
N TYR A 100 -0.75 23.40 -1.81
CA TYR A 100 -1.53 22.40 -2.54
C TYR A 100 -2.25 21.48 -1.55
N ASP A 101 -3.58 21.56 -1.53
CA ASP A 101 -4.42 20.83 -0.58
C ASP A 101 -4.47 19.31 -0.81
N TRP A 102 -4.05 18.87 -1.99
CA TRP A 102 -4.19 17.50 -2.47
C TRP A 102 -2.89 16.71 -2.36
N THR A 103 -2.03 17.07 -1.41
CA THR A 103 -0.78 16.37 -1.09
C THR A 103 -0.55 16.30 0.41
N GLY A 104 0.09 15.22 0.86
CA GLY A 104 0.54 15.06 2.24
C GLY A 104 1.67 16.00 2.65
N TYR A 105 2.26 16.71 1.69
CA TYR A 105 3.30 17.70 1.96
C TYR A 105 2.76 18.87 2.78
N SER A 106 1.56 19.35 2.49
CA SER A 106 0.91 20.45 3.22
C SER A 106 0.69 20.11 4.71
N ALA A 107 0.43 18.83 5.03
CA ALA A 107 0.34 18.35 6.41
C ALA A 107 1.71 18.31 7.11
N LEU A 108 2.74 17.80 6.42
CA LEU A 108 4.13 17.83 6.87
C LEU A 108 4.71 19.24 6.98
N MET A 109 4.04 20.26 6.45
CA MET A 109 4.36 21.69 6.60
C MET A 109 3.40 22.47 7.52
N ARG A 110 2.45 21.78 8.19
CA ARG A 110 1.49 22.35 9.15
C ARG A 110 0.59 23.42 8.53
N LYS A 111 0.32 23.30 7.24
CA LYS A 111 -0.64 24.16 6.53
C LYS A 111 -2.05 23.58 6.60
N ARG A 112 -2.17 22.25 6.68
CA ARG A 112 -3.42 21.50 6.83
C ARG A 112 -3.25 20.39 7.84
N GLU A 113 -4.18 20.22 8.76
CA GLU A 113 -4.17 19.07 9.66
C GLU A 113 -4.74 17.84 8.94
N GLN A 114 -4.02 16.72 8.99
CA GLN A 114 -4.48 15.43 8.48
C GLN A 114 -4.17 14.35 9.52
N LYS A 115 -5.12 14.08 10.41
CA LYS A 115 -4.93 13.17 11.56
C LYS A 115 -4.56 11.73 11.16
N TRP A 116 -4.98 11.31 9.98
CA TRP A 116 -4.72 9.98 9.42
C TRP A 116 -3.35 9.85 8.74
N GLN A 117 -2.57 10.94 8.62
CA GLN A 117 -1.22 10.93 8.06
C GLN A 117 -0.18 10.91 9.19
N GLU A 118 0.81 10.02 9.07
CA GLU A 118 1.92 9.87 9.99
C GLU A 118 2.95 10.99 9.86
N VAL A 119 2.65 12.15 10.44
CA VAL A 119 3.58 13.30 10.45
C VAL A 119 4.77 13.05 11.37
N GLY A 120 4.54 12.45 12.54
CA GLY A 120 5.56 12.27 13.56
C GLY A 120 6.69 11.33 13.12
N GLU A 121 6.34 10.16 12.58
CA GLU A 121 7.34 9.17 12.12
C GLU A 121 8.21 9.71 10.98
N VAL A 122 7.60 10.46 10.04
CA VAL A 122 8.32 11.07 8.94
C VAL A 122 9.27 12.15 9.45
N LEU A 123 8.79 13.11 10.23
CA LEU A 123 9.63 14.22 10.69
C LEU A 123 10.73 13.76 11.65
N ARG A 124 10.52 12.69 12.43
CA ARG A 124 11.58 12.11 13.28
C ARG A 124 12.82 11.66 12.50
N ARG A 125 12.69 11.34 11.20
CA ARG A 125 13.85 11.02 10.34
C ARG A 125 14.72 12.24 10.01
N PHE A 126 14.21 13.46 10.24
CA PHE A 126 14.89 14.72 9.96
C PHE A 126 15.37 15.45 11.21
N GLY A 127 14.96 15.01 12.41
CA GLY A 127 15.41 15.58 13.68
C GLY A 127 14.44 15.35 14.82
N SER A 128 14.91 15.53 16.06
CA SER A 128 14.09 15.41 17.28
C SER A 128 13.19 16.63 17.51
N ARG A 129 13.66 17.83 17.14
CA ARG A 129 12.89 19.08 17.25
C ARG A 129 12.04 19.30 16.01
N ILE A 130 10.72 19.39 16.18
CA ILE A 130 9.75 19.50 15.07
C ILE A 130 10.05 20.65 14.11
N SER A 131 10.45 21.82 14.62
CA SER A 131 10.76 22.99 13.78
C SER A 131 11.97 22.75 12.87
N GLU A 132 13.02 22.14 13.42
CA GLU A 132 14.23 21.79 12.67
C GLU A 132 13.97 20.67 11.66
N ALA A 133 13.22 19.65 12.08
CA ALA A 133 12.83 18.54 11.22
C ALA A 133 12.03 19.02 10.00
N ARG A 134 11.12 20.00 10.16
CA ARG A 134 10.37 20.59 9.04
C ARG A 134 11.27 21.36 8.07
N LEU A 135 12.23 22.11 8.59
CA LEU A 135 13.19 22.84 7.76
C LEU A 135 14.01 21.86 6.91
N LYS A 136 14.61 20.85 7.56
CA LYS A 136 15.41 19.81 6.89
C LYS A 136 14.58 18.99 5.91
N PHE A 137 13.33 18.66 6.27
CA PHE A 137 12.41 17.97 5.37
C PHE A 137 12.08 18.81 4.12
N SER A 138 11.77 20.10 4.29
CA SER A 138 11.49 21.01 3.17
C SER A 138 12.70 21.15 2.24
N GLN A 139 13.91 21.29 2.80
CA GLN A 139 15.16 21.31 2.03
C GLN A 139 15.36 20.01 1.23
N PHE A 140 15.23 18.86 1.90
CA PHE A 140 15.34 17.54 1.29
C PHE A 140 14.35 17.34 0.12
N VAL A 141 13.09 17.75 0.29
CA VAL A 141 12.09 17.69 -0.80
C VAL A 141 12.45 18.67 -1.91
N GLY A 142 12.87 19.90 -1.58
CA GLY A 142 13.26 20.93 -2.54
C GLY A 142 14.44 20.53 -3.44
N GLU A 143 15.43 19.82 -2.90
CA GLU A 143 16.55 19.25 -3.68
C GLU A 143 16.05 18.30 -4.78
N GLY A 144 14.97 17.56 -4.52
CA GLY A 144 14.37 16.63 -5.47
C GLY A 144 13.72 17.28 -6.69
N VAL A 145 13.47 18.60 -6.66
CA VAL A 145 12.95 19.36 -7.81
C VAL A 145 13.99 19.39 -8.93
N LYS A 146 15.27 19.58 -8.58
CA LYS A 146 16.38 19.64 -9.54
C LYS A 146 16.74 18.29 -10.16
N MET A 147 16.37 17.19 -9.49
CA MET A 147 16.70 15.81 -9.91
C MET A 147 15.84 15.29 -11.07
N GLY A 148 14.90 16.08 -11.60
CA GLY A 148 14.05 15.69 -12.73
C GLY A 148 13.16 14.45 -12.48
N LYS A 149 12.76 13.76 -13.55
CA LYS A 149 12.01 12.49 -13.46
C LYS A 149 12.98 11.36 -13.11
N GLN A 150 12.81 10.80 -11.91
CA GLN A 150 13.61 9.66 -11.47
C GLN A 150 13.00 8.35 -11.98
N HIS A 151 13.59 7.80 -13.05
CA HIS A 151 13.17 6.51 -13.63
C HIS A 151 13.29 5.33 -12.65
N LYS A 152 14.17 5.41 -11.63
CA LYS A 152 14.24 4.41 -10.56
C LYS A 152 12.93 4.22 -9.76
N PHE A 153 11.98 5.15 -9.86
CA PHE A 153 10.67 5.04 -9.22
C PHE A 153 9.52 4.84 -10.22
N SER A 154 9.83 4.72 -11.53
CA SER A 154 8.85 4.59 -12.63
C SER A 154 9.34 3.61 -13.72
N GLY A 155 8.59 2.53 -14.03
CA GLY A 155 9.04 1.44 -14.94
C GLY A 155 9.16 0.06 -14.26
N GLY A 156 9.46 -1.06 -14.94
CA GLY A 156 9.55 -2.40 -14.30
C GLY A 156 10.69 -2.54 -13.26
N GLY A 157 10.62 -3.52 -12.37
CA GLY A 157 11.44 -3.69 -11.15
C GLY A 157 12.92 -3.99 -11.38
N LEU A 158 13.31 -4.59 -12.50
CA LEU A 158 14.74 -4.74 -12.83
C LEU A 158 15.42 -3.39 -13.05
N LEU A 159 14.77 -2.47 -13.79
CA LEU A 159 15.29 -1.12 -14.04
C LEU A 159 15.32 -0.26 -12.77
N ARG A 160 14.51 -0.59 -11.76
CA ARG A 160 14.41 0.17 -10.51
C ARG A 160 15.44 -0.25 -9.46
N SER A 161 15.75 -1.55 -9.35
CA SER A 161 16.63 -2.12 -8.31
C SER A 161 18.11 -1.79 -8.55
N ILE A 162 18.58 -1.84 -9.80
CA ILE A 162 20.01 -1.66 -10.14
C ILE A 162 20.36 -0.25 -10.66
N GLY A 163 19.63 0.78 -10.22
CA GLY A 163 19.98 2.17 -10.58
C GLY A 163 19.78 2.53 -12.06
N GLY A 164 18.93 1.82 -12.79
CA GLY A 164 18.63 2.06 -14.21
C GLY A 164 19.50 1.23 -15.16
N MET A 165 19.59 1.68 -16.41
CA MET A 165 20.26 0.91 -17.48
C MET A 165 21.78 0.75 -17.26
N ALA A 166 22.40 1.69 -16.54
CA ALA A 166 23.84 1.66 -16.24
C ALA A 166 24.20 0.48 -15.33
N GLY A 167 23.45 0.26 -14.24
CA GLY A 167 23.71 -0.88 -13.35
C GLY A 167 23.30 -2.23 -13.94
N ILE A 168 22.35 -2.28 -14.89
CA ILE A 168 22.09 -3.50 -15.69
C ILE A 168 23.36 -3.94 -16.42
N ILE A 169 24.03 -2.98 -17.07
CA ILE A 169 25.21 -3.24 -17.89
C ILE A 169 26.40 -3.63 -17.00
N GLU A 170 26.55 -2.98 -15.86
CA GLU A 170 27.62 -3.25 -14.89
C GLU A 170 27.47 -4.64 -14.26
N ASN A 171 26.28 -4.98 -13.75
CA ASN A 171 26.01 -6.31 -13.18
C ASN A 171 26.17 -7.45 -14.20
N ARG A 172 25.81 -7.20 -15.47
CA ARG A 172 26.10 -8.16 -16.55
C ARG A 172 27.59 -8.36 -16.82
N LYS A 173 28.42 -7.32 -16.64
CA LYS A 173 29.88 -7.41 -16.82
C LYS A 173 30.57 -8.11 -15.65
N SER A 174 30.07 -7.94 -14.42
CA SER A 174 30.60 -8.55 -13.20
C SER A 174 30.06 -9.95 -12.90
N GLY A 175 29.10 -10.45 -13.68
CA GLY A 175 28.51 -11.78 -13.50
C GLY A 175 27.57 -11.90 -12.30
N ILE A 176 27.20 -10.77 -11.68
CA ILE A 176 26.30 -10.73 -10.52
C ILE A 176 24.86 -10.84 -11.01
N MET A 177 24.21 -11.98 -10.75
CA MET A 177 22.77 -12.15 -10.93
C MET A 177 22.03 -11.71 -9.65
N GLU A 178 21.52 -10.48 -9.64
CA GLU A 178 20.60 -10.05 -8.58
C GLU A 178 19.19 -10.62 -8.78
N GLN A 179 18.57 -11.07 -7.69
CA GLN A 179 17.16 -11.42 -7.69
C GLN A 179 16.31 -10.15 -7.81
N HIS A 180 15.28 -10.19 -8.66
CA HIS A 180 14.43 -9.02 -8.93
C HIS A 180 12.97 -9.44 -9.13
N ASP A 181 12.04 -8.55 -8.75
CA ASP A 181 10.59 -8.69 -9.01
C ASP A 181 9.99 -7.31 -9.29
N ASP A 182 9.18 -7.19 -10.34
CA ASP A 182 8.52 -5.93 -10.75
C ASP A 182 7.62 -5.27 -9.70
N ARG A 183 7.23 -6.05 -8.69
CA ARG A 183 6.35 -5.69 -7.58
C ARG A 183 7.11 -5.38 -6.30
N ILE A 184 8.45 -5.47 -6.31
CA ILE A 184 9.30 -5.23 -5.15
C ILE A 184 10.37 -4.18 -5.50
N LEU A 185 10.60 -3.25 -4.57
CA LEU A 185 11.64 -2.23 -4.58
C LEU A 185 12.57 -2.52 -3.40
N GLY A 186 13.73 -3.08 -3.67
CA GLY A 186 14.69 -3.50 -2.65
C GLY A 186 15.89 -4.18 -3.29
N SER A 187 16.93 -4.37 -2.49
CA SER A 187 18.09 -5.19 -2.84
C SER A 187 17.71 -6.63 -3.21
N GLY A 188 18.60 -7.34 -3.92
CA GLY A 188 18.39 -8.75 -4.25
C GLY A 188 18.17 -9.65 -3.02
N GLU A 189 18.83 -9.32 -1.90
CA GLU A 189 18.62 -10.01 -0.62
C GLU A 189 17.21 -9.81 -0.07
N PHE A 190 16.72 -8.56 -0.10
CA PHE A 190 15.36 -8.22 0.33
C PHE A 190 14.30 -8.90 -0.54
N VAL A 191 14.50 -8.90 -1.87
CA VAL A 191 13.63 -9.58 -2.82
C VAL A 191 13.57 -11.08 -2.52
N GLY A 192 14.73 -11.72 -2.37
CA GLY A 192 14.81 -13.15 -2.05
C GLY A 192 14.15 -13.50 -0.72
N ALA A 193 14.35 -12.69 0.31
CA ALA A 193 13.70 -12.87 1.61
C ALA A 193 12.17 -12.83 1.51
N ILE A 194 11.61 -11.90 0.73
CA ILE A 194 10.17 -11.82 0.49
C ILE A 194 9.66 -13.06 -0.24
N ILE A 195 10.30 -13.46 -1.34
CA ILE A 195 9.88 -14.62 -2.13
C ILE A 195 9.87 -15.88 -1.26
N ASN A 196 10.95 -16.12 -0.52
CA ASN A 196 11.06 -17.25 0.41
C ASN A 196 9.94 -17.23 1.47
N SER A 197 9.61 -16.05 2.01
CA SER A 197 8.53 -15.92 3.00
C SER A 197 7.15 -16.28 2.43
N ILE A 198 6.91 -15.99 1.14
CA ILE A 198 5.67 -16.33 0.45
C ILE A 198 5.58 -17.84 0.25
N GLU A 199 6.66 -18.47 -0.24
CA GLU A 199 6.70 -19.92 -0.44
C GLU A 199 6.50 -20.69 0.87
N GLN A 200 7.10 -20.23 1.97
CA GLN A 200 6.90 -20.83 3.28
C GLN A 200 5.45 -20.71 3.75
N LYS A 201 4.82 -19.54 3.56
CA LYS A 201 3.40 -19.35 3.87
C LYS A 201 2.49 -20.23 3.02
N ASP A 202 2.81 -20.42 1.75
CA ASP A 202 2.03 -21.28 0.87
C ASP A 202 2.17 -22.76 1.27
N LYS A 203 3.38 -23.20 1.64
CA LYS A 203 3.61 -24.55 2.20
C LYS A 203 2.84 -24.75 3.51
N LEU A 204 2.86 -23.78 4.42
CA LEU A 204 2.10 -23.81 5.68
C LEU A 204 0.59 -23.85 5.41
N SER A 205 0.09 -23.00 4.51
CA SER A 205 -1.32 -22.96 4.09
C SER A 205 -1.77 -24.29 3.47
N ALA A 206 -0.94 -24.88 2.61
CA ALA A 206 -1.20 -26.20 2.02
C ALA A 206 -1.21 -27.31 3.08
N LYS A 207 -0.27 -27.28 4.03
CA LYS A 207 -0.24 -28.21 5.17
C LYS A 207 -1.50 -28.06 6.04
N MET A 208 -1.89 -26.83 6.40
CA MET A 208 -3.11 -26.57 7.16
C MET A 208 -4.37 -27.04 6.43
N LYS A 209 -4.47 -26.82 5.12
CA LYS A 209 -5.60 -27.34 4.31
C LYS A 209 -5.64 -28.87 4.27
N LYS A 210 -4.48 -29.53 4.33
CA LYS A 210 -4.39 -30.99 4.42
C LYS A 210 -4.78 -31.49 5.82
N GLU A 211 -4.50 -30.72 6.87
CA GLU A 211 -4.79 -31.06 8.27
C GLU A 211 -6.26 -30.79 8.66
N TYR A 212 -6.85 -29.73 8.12
CA TYR A 212 -8.26 -29.35 8.28
C TYR A 212 -9.04 -29.62 6.99
N ASP A 213 -9.56 -30.84 6.89
CA ASP A 213 -10.55 -31.21 5.89
C ASP A 213 -11.89 -30.48 6.18
N LEU A 214 -12.50 -29.91 5.15
CA LEU A 214 -13.81 -29.26 5.23
C LEU A 214 -14.84 -30.21 5.86
N GLU A 215 -14.78 -31.51 5.56
CA GLU A 215 -15.69 -32.47 6.19
C GLU A 215 -15.47 -32.63 7.68
N LYS A 216 -14.21 -32.60 8.12
CA LYS A 216 -13.86 -32.65 9.54
C LYS A 216 -14.29 -31.35 10.25
N LEU A 217 -14.19 -30.21 9.57
CA LEU A 217 -14.66 -28.91 10.06
C LEU A 217 -16.19 -28.89 10.19
N ILE A 218 -16.91 -29.39 9.18
CA ILE A 218 -18.37 -29.56 9.20
C ILE A 218 -18.77 -30.51 10.33
N GLU A 219 -18.04 -31.61 10.52
CA GLU A 219 -18.31 -32.56 11.59
C GLU A 219 -18.14 -31.96 12.99
N ASN A 220 -17.04 -31.23 13.22
CA ASN A 220 -16.80 -30.58 14.50
C ASN A 220 -17.81 -29.46 14.77
N THR A 221 -18.19 -28.72 13.74
CA THR A 221 -19.23 -27.68 13.82
C THR A 221 -20.60 -28.30 14.12
N ALA A 222 -20.94 -29.41 13.45
CA ALA A 222 -22.15 -30.19 13.72
C ALA A 222 -22.21 -30.64 15.18
N LYS A 223 -21.12 -31.22 15.70
CA LYS A 223 -21.01 -31.64 17.12
C LYS A 223 -21.16 -30.47 18.09
N TYR A 224 -20.49 -29.35 17.85
CA TYR A 224 -20.52 -28.19 18.75
C TYR A 224 -21.88 -27.51 18.83
N PHE A 225 -22.58 -27.40 17.70
CA PHE A 225 -23.91 -26.77 17.63
C PHE A 225 -25.06 -27.77 17.84
N SER A 226 -24.76 -29.05 18.10
CA SER A 226 -25.74 -30.14 18.17
C SER A 226 -26.67 -30.21 16.94
N LEU A 227 -26.07 -30.10 15.75
CA LEU A 227 -26.73 -30.17 14.45
C LEU A 227 -26.23 -31.38 13.66
N THR A 228 -26.97 -31.81 12.65
CA THR A 228 -26.46 -32.80 11.68
C THR A 228 -25.64 -32.13 10.57
N LYS A 229 -24.81 -32.91 9.88
CA LYS A 229 -24.01 -32.40 8.74
C LYS A 229 -24.92 -31.89 7.62
N GLU A 230 -26.05 -32.55 7.39
CA GLU A 230 -27.04 -32.22 6.37
C GLU A 230 -27.73 -30.89 6.68
N GLN A 231 -28.02 -30.62 7.95
CA GLN A 231 -28.59 -29.34 8.38
C GLN A 231 -27.62 -28.18 8.12
N ILE A 232 -26.32 -28.38 8.35
CA ILE A 232 -25.28 -27.38 8.07
C ILE A 232 -25.07 -27.19 6.57
N LYS A 233 -25.10 -28.26 5.77
CA LYS A 233 -24.92 -28.21 4.30
C LYS A 233 -26.16 -27.68 3.56
N GLY A 234 -27.34 -27.78 4.16
CA GLY A 234 -28.59 -27.32 3.56
C GLY A 234 -28.74 -25.79 3.50
N GLN A 235 -29.83 -25.31 2.89
CA GLN A 235 -30.11 -23.87 2.71
C GLN A 235 -30.98 -23.26 3.82
N SER A 236 -31.30 -24.01 4.87
CA SER A 236 -32.18 -23.56 5.96
C SER A 236 -31.67 -22.28 6.60
N ARG A 237 -32.53 -21.27 6.79
CA ARG A 237 -32.17 -19.96 7.36
C ARG A 237 -32.35 -19.87 8.88
N ILE A 238 -32.67 -20.99 9.55
CA ILE A 238 -32.83 -21.04 11.00
C ILE A 238 -31.57 -20.48 11.68
N ARG A 239 -31.77 -19.63 12.69
CA ARG A 239 -30.71 -18.81 13.31
C ARG A 239 -29.50 -19.62 13.79
N ILE A 240 -29.74 -20.78 14.42
CA ILE A 240 -28.65 -21.65 14.91
C ILE A 240 -27.84 -22.26 13.76
N ILE A 241 -28.51 -22.67 12.67
CA ILE A 241 -27.87 -23.22 11.47
C ILE A 241 -27.05 -22.13 10.75
N SER A 242 -27.61 -20.93 10.64
CA SER A 242 -26.89 -19.77 10.06
C SER A 242 -25.66 -19.38 10.89
N LYS A 243 -25.76 -19.46 12.23
CA LYS A 243 -24.63 -19.22 13.14
C LYS A 243 -23.57 -20.33 13.03
N ALA A 244 -23.99 -21.59 12.92
CA ALA A 244 -23.08 -22.71 12.68
C ALA A 244 -22.32 -22.55 11.35
N ARG A 245 -23.01 -22.21 10.25
CA ARG A 245 -22.37 -21.96 8.95
C ARG A 245 -21.40 -20.78 8.96
N SER A 246 -21.64 -19.74 9.77
CA SER A 246 -20.70 -18.61 9.85
C SER A 246 -19.33 -18.96 10.43
N VAL A 247 -19.19 -20.13 11.06
CA VAL A 247 -17.89 -20.65 11.54
C VAL A 247 -17.07 -21.27 10.40
N LEU A 248 -17.73 -21.64 9.29
CA LEU A 248 -17.10 -22.29 8.14
C LEU A 248 -16.63 -21.30 7.06
N VAL A 249 -16.87 -19.98 7.23
CA VAL A 249 -16.67 -18.93 6.22
C VAL A 249 -15.70 -17.85 6.67
#